data_AF-A0A7X5QPV4-F1
#
_entry.id   AF-A0A7X5QPV4-F1
#
_cell.length_a   1.000
_cell.length_b   1.000
_cell.length_c   1.000
_cell.angle_alpha   90.00
_cell.angle_beta   90.00
_cell.angle_gamma   90.00
#
_symmetry.space_group_name_H-M   'P 1'
#
loop_
_entity.id
_entity.type
_entity.pdbx_description
1 polymer ?
#
loop_
_entity_poly.entity_id
_entity_poly.type
_entity_poly.pdbx_seq_one_letter_code
_entity_poly.pdbx_strand_id
1 'polypeptide(L)'
;MDEEITLTAIYLAVAAKENWESFIKIIRTEQIGGEIDLMSMLINHAKAVDAVANMLNEKGYDFPGCWLYDVVENFGSLLVTENILLLKEQAARKLADILIKWLPVAISEYACFTEEVKGSYLAACKL
;
A
#
# COMPACT_ATOMS: atom_id res chain seq x y z
N MET A 1 -6.50 16.24 6.88
CA MET A 1 -6.12 15.00 6.16
C MET A 1 -6.40 15.28 4.71
N ASP A 2 -5.44 15.01 3.83
CA ASP A 2 -5.60 15.21 2.39
C ASP A 2 -6.77 14.34 1.89
N GLU A 3 -7.57 14.84 0.95
CA GLU A 3 -8.73 14.11 0.42
C GLU A 3 -8.27 12.84 -0.31
N GLU A 4 -7.13 12.90 -0.99
CA GLU A 4 -6.51 11.76 -1.68
C GLU A 4 -6.08 10.68 -0.69
N ILE A 5 -5.41 11.07 0.40
CA ILE A 5 -5.01 10.13 1.48
C ILE A 5 -6.22 9.47 2.12
N THR A 6 -7.31 10.23 2.27
CA THR A 6 -8.56 9.71 2.83
C THR A 6 -9.15 8.64 1.93
N LEU A 7 -9.19 8.85 0.62
CA LEU A 7 -9.68 7.86 -0.34
C LEU A 7 -8.79 6.61 -0.36
N THR A 8 -7.46 6.77 -0.46
CA THR A 8 -6.52 5.65 -0.43
C THR A 8 -6.69 4.81 0.85
N ALA A 9 -6.85 5.44 2.01
CA ALA A 9 -7.10 4.74 3.27
C ALA A 9 -8.43 3.97 3.28
N ILE A 10 -9.50 4.53 2.69
CA ILE A 10 -10.80 3.84 2.58
C ILE A 10 -10.66 2.56 1.75
N TYR A 11 -10.02 2.63 0.57
CA TYR A 11 -9.84 1.46 -0.29
C TYR A 11 -8.99 0.37 0.36
N LEU A 12 -7.89 0.75 1.04
CA LEU A 12 -7.09 -0.21 1.80
C LEU A 12 -7.90 -0.89 2.91
N ALA A 13 -8.69 -0.11 3.65
CA ALA A 13 -9.48 -0.61 4.76
C ALA A 13 -10.62 -1.54 4.32
N VAL A 14 -11.33 -1.18 3.24
CA VAL A 14 -12.39 -2.01 2.68
C VAL A 14 -11.82 -3.36 2.25
N ALA A 15 -10.75 -3.37 1.46
CA ALA A 15 -10.11 -4.60 0.99
C ALA A 15 -9.58 -5.46 2.15
N ALA A 16 -8.94 -4.83 3.14
CA ALA A 16 -8.45 -5.55 4.32
C ALA A 16 -9.61 -6.19 5.11
N LYS A 17 -10.74 -5.49 5.25
CA LYS A 17 -11.91 -5.97 5.97
C LYS A 17 -12.66 -7.08 5.22
N GLU A 18 -12.72 -7.03 3.90
CA GLU A 18 -13.28 -8.12 3.08
C GLU A 18 -12.54 -9.44 3.32
N ASN A 19 -11.25 -9.37 3.68
CA ASN A 19 -10.44 -10.49 4.13
C ASN A 19 -10.53 -10.70 5.65
N TRP A 20 -11.76 -10.75 6.17
CA TRP A 20 -12.08 -10.70 7.60
C TRP A 20 -11.32 -11.71 8.48
N GLU A 21 -11.17 -12.96 8.01
CA GLU A 21 -10.46 -13.99 8.78
C GLU A 21 -8.98 -13.64 8.98
N SER A 22 -8.32 -13.15 7.92
CA SER A 22 -6.94 -12.68 7.96
C SER A 22 -6.81 -11.42 8.81
N PHE A 23 -7.77 -10.50 8.68
CA PHE A 23 -7.84 -9.27 9.47
C PHE A 23 -7.88 -9.55 10.98
N ILE A 24 -8.82 -10.40 11.42
CA ILE A 24 -8.94 -10.79 12.84
C ILE A 24 -7.74 -11.62 13.30
N LYS A 25 -7.20 -12.47 12.43
CA LYS A 25 -6.00 -13.25 12.74
C LYS A 25 -4.83 -12.33 13.11
N ILE A 26 -4.58 -11.28 12.33
CA ILE A 26 -3.51 -10.30 12.60
C ILE A 26 -3.69 -9.64 13.97
N ILE A 27 -4.91 -9.18 14.28
CA ILE A 27 -5.21 -8.57 15.59
C ILE A 27 -4.82 -9.53 16.73
N ARG A 28 -5.16 -10.81 16.58
CA ARG A 28 -4.90 -11.84 17.60
C ARG A 28 -3.43 -12.24 17.68
N THR A 29 -2.74 -12.38 16.55
CA THR A 29 -1.35 -12.88 16.52
C THR A 29 -0.34 -11.80 16.86
N GLU A 30 -0.58 -10.57 16.41
CA GLU A 30 0.34 -9.44 16.57
C GLU A 30 0.00 -8.57 17.80
N GLN A 31 -0.97 -8.99 18.62
CA GLN A 31 -1.44 -8.29 19.83
C GLN A 31 -1.79 -6.81 19.59
N ILE A 32 -2.32 -6.51 18.40
CA ILE A 32 -2.85 -5.18 18.08
C ILE A 32 -4.09 -4.95 18.96
N GLY A 33 -4.24 -3.75 19.54
CA GLY A 33 -5.27 -3.44 20.55
C GLY A 33 -6.72 -3.47 20.03
N GLY A 34 -6.92 -3.78 18.76
CA GLY A 34 -8.21 -4.03 18.14
C GLY A 34 -8.28 -3.53 16.71
N GLU A 35 -9.50 -3.42 16.18
CA GLU A 35 -9.75 -2.97 14.81
C GLU A 35 -9.28 -1.53 14.60
N ILE A 36 -9.46 -0.65 15.59
CA ILE A 36 -9.08 0.78 15.51
C ILE A 36 -7.56 0.92 15.33
N ASP A 37 -6.77 0.13 16.04
CA ASP A 37 -5.31 0.18 15.94
C ASP A 37 -4.84 -0.36 14.59
N LEU A 38 -5.44 -1.45 14.10
CA LEU A 38 -5.14 -1.99 12.78
C LEU A 38 -5.50 -0.98 11.67
N MET A 39 -6.68 -0.35 11.77
CA MET A 39 -7.11 0.72 10.86
C MET A 39 -6.17 1.92 10.91
N SER A 40 -5.67 2.29 12.09
CA SER A 40 -4.69 3.36 12.25
C SER A 40 -3.36 3.02 11.56
N MET A 41 -2.96 1.76 11.58
CA MET A 41 -1.79 1.31 10.82
C MET A 41 -2.03 1.42 9.31
N LEU A 42 -3.22 1.03 8.82
CA LEU A 42 -3.57 1.16 7.40
C LEU A 42 -3.52 2.62 6.90
N ILE A 43 -3.80 3.61 7.76
CA ILE A 43 -3.62 5.03 7.42
C ILE A 43 -2.14 5.34 7.12
N ASN A 44 -1.19 4.74 7.83
CA ASN A 44 0.23 4.91 7.55
C ASN A 44 0.65 4.24 6.24
N HIS A 45 0.00 3.12 5.88
CA HIS A 45 0.17 2.52 4.55
C HIS A 45 -0.42 3.43 3.46
N ALA A 46 -1.59 4.02 3.67
CA ALA A 46 -2.23 4.93 2.73
C ALA A 46 -1.30 6.12 2.38
N LYS A 47 -0.82 6.84 3.41
CA LYS A 47 0.14 7.93 3.24
C LYS A 47 1.37 7.53 2.43
N ALA A 48 1.86 6.31 2.64
CA ALA A 48 3.03 5.81 1.92
C ALA A 48 2.72 5.47 0.47
N VAL A 49 1.53 4.91 0.19
CA VAL A 49 1.06 4.66 -1.17
C VAL A 49 0.86 5.99 -1.92
N ASP A 50 0.28 7.02 -1.29
CA ASP A 50 0.12 8.35 -1.91
C ASP A 50 1.46 9.04 -2.15
N ALA A 51 2.43 8.91 -1.24
CA ALA A 51 3.77 9.43 -1.45
C ALA A 51 4.46 8.76 -2.66
N VAL A 52 4.24 7.46 -2.86
CA VAL A 52 4.72 6.74 -4.05
C VAL A 52 4.01 7.26 -5.30
N ALA A 53 2.68 7.40 -5.27
CA ALA A 53 1.91 7.91 -6.41
C ALA A 53 2.37 9.32 -6.80
N ASN A 54 2.55 10.22 -5.84
CA ASN A 54 3.06 11.57 -6.06
C ASN A 54 4.47 11.58 -6.65
N MET A 55 5.38 10.78 -6.11
CA MET A 55 6.75 10.65 -6.64
C MET A 55 6.74 10.12 -8.09
N LEU A 56 5.84 9.20 -8.43
CA LEU A 56 5.72 8.66 -9.77
C LEU A 56 5.01 9.64 -10.73
N ASN A 57 4.04 10.41 -10.24
CA ASN A 57 3.42 11.53 -10.98
C ASN A 57 4.47 12.57 -11.40
N GLU A 58 5.37 12.96 -10.49
CA GLU A 58 6.48 13.88 -10.80
C GLU A 58 7.42 13.33 -11.89
N LYS A 59 7.47 12.01 -12.08
CA LYS A 59 8.23 11.32 -13.11
C LYS A 59 7.46 11.08 -14.41
N GLY A 60 6.21 11.54 -14.49
CA GLY A 60 5.37 11.46 -15.68
C GLY A 60 4.53 10.19 -15.81
N TYR A 61 4.41 9.38 -14.75
CA TYR A 61 3.37 8.35 -14.69
C TYR A 61 2.02 9.00 -14.37
N ASP A 62 0.93 8.38 -14.81
CA ASP A 62 -0.43 8.86 -14.56
C ASP A 62 -1.20 7.82 -13.74
N PHE A 63 -2.03 8.32 -12.81
CA PHE A 63 -2.85 7.50 -11.91
C PHE A 63 -4.33 7.84 -12.11
N PRO A 64 -4.96 7.36 -13.21
CA PRO A 64 -6.40 7.50 -13.40
C PRO A 64 -7.17 6.87 -12.23
N GLY A 65 -8.40 7.33 -11.98
CA GLY A 65 -9.21 6.90 -10.83
C GLY A 65 -9.41 5.38 -10.68
N CYS A 66 -9.21 4.59 -11.74
CA CYS A 66 -9.25 3.12 -11.65
C CYS A 66 -8.09 2.52 -10.81
N TRP A 67 -7.00 3.25 -10.59
CA TRP A 67 -5.86 2.79 -9.79
C TRP A 67 -6.25 2.44 -8.34
N LEU A 68 -7.27 3.11 -7.79
CA LEU A 68 -7.79 2.82 -6.45
C LEU A 68 -8.30 1.38 -6.35
N TYR A 69 -8.93 0.87 -7.40
CA TYR A 69 -9.42 -0.51 -7.46
C TYR A 69 -8.32 -1.49 -7.90
N ASP A 70 -7.56 -1.14 -8.95
CA ASP A 70 -6.60 -2.06 -9.56
C ASP A 70 -5.33 -2.26 -8.71
N VAL A 71 -4.91 -1.21 -7.99
CA VAL A 71 -3.65 -1.18 -7.23
C VAL A 71 -3.93 -1.11 -5.74
N VAL A 72 -4.68 -0.10 -5.27
CA VAL A 72 -4.81 0.16 -3.83
C VAL A 72 -5.62 -0.93 -3.13
N GLU A 73 -6.78 -1.30 -3.67
CA GLU A 73 -7.62 -2.37 -3.11
C GLU A 73 -6.88 -3.72 -3.08
N ASN A 74 -6.25 -4.09 -4.20
CA ASN A 74 -5.42 -5.29 -4.29
C ASN A 74 -4.30 -5.28 -3.23
N PHE A 75 -3.58 -4.16 -3.10
CA PHE A 75 -2.54 -4.01 -2.09
C PHE A 75 -3.08 -4.16 -0.66
N GLY A 76 -4.22 -3.55 -0.33
CA GLY A 76 -4.86 -3.65 0.98
C GLY A 76 -5.23 -5.08 1.37
N SER A 77 -5.72 -5.87 0.41
CA SER A 77 -5.97 -7.30 0.59
C SER A 77 -4.69 -8.08 0.89
N LEU A 78 -3.60 -7.82 0.15
CA LEU A 78 -2.31 -8.49 0.35
C LEU A 78 -1.66 -8.15 1.69
N LEU A 79 -1.81 -6.91 2.19
CA LEU A 79 -1.29 -6.51 3.49
C LEU A 79 -1.75 -7.45 4.61
N VAL A 80 -3.01 -7.92 4.55
CA VAL A 80 -3.57 -8.80 5.56
C VAL A 80 -3.45 -10.29 5.21
N THR A 81 -3.66 -10.68 3.95
CA THR A 81 -3.65 -12.09 3.56
C THR A 81 -2.24 -12.69 3.56
N GLU A 82 -1.21 -11.90 3.24
CA GLU A 82 0.19 -12.33 3.32
C GLU A 82 0.84 -12.00 4.67
N ASN A 83 0.11 -11.41 5.62
CA ASN A 83 0.61 -10.95 6.91
C ASN A 83 1.85 -10.02 6.81
N ILE A 84 1.83 -9.09 5.85
CA ILE A 84 2.94 -8.14 5.60
C ILE A 84 2.66 -6.73 6.11
N LEU A 85 1.51 -6.50 6.77
CA LEU A 85 1.13 -5.22 7.37
C LEU A 85 2.26 -4.62 8.24
N LEU A 86 2.87 -5.44 9.11
CA LEU A 86 3.98 -5.00 9.97
C LEU A 86 5.35 -5.07 9.29
N LEU A 87 5.45 -5.76 8.15
CA LEU A 87 6.70 -6.02 7.43
C LEU A 87 6.88 -4.95 6.35
N LYS A 88 7.15 -3.70 6.77
CA LYS A 88 7.18 -2.52 5.90
C LYS A 88 8.02 -2.68 4.62
N GLU A 89 9.17 -3.34 4.71
CA GLU A 89 10.02 -3.67 3.56
C GLU A 89 9.33 -4.61 2.55
N GLN A 90 8.62 -5.63 3.06
CA GLN A 90 7.87 -6.57 2.23
C GLN A 90 6.63 -5.91 1.63
N ALA A 91 5.93 -5.08 2.41
CA ALA A 91 4.81 -4.27 1.91
C ALA A 91 5.26 -3.32 0.79
N ALA A 92 6.38 -2.61 0.98
CA ALA A 92 6.96 -1.73 -0.03
C ALA A 92 7.32 -2.47 -1.32
N ARG A 93 7.94 -3.66 -1.20
CA ARG A 93 8.25 -4.52 -2.34
C ARG A 93 6.99 -5.00 -3.06
N LYS A 94 5.95 -5.40 -2.33
CA LYS A 94 4.69 -5.86 -2.92
C LYS A 94 3.97 -4.75 -3.68
N LEU A 95 3.98 -3.53 -3.15
CA LEU A 95 3.48 -2.36 -3.87
C LEU A 95 4.26 -2.15 -5.17
N ALA A 96 5.58 -2.21 -5.13
CA ALA A 96 6.42 -2.11 -6.33
C ALA A 96 6.10 -3.21 -7.36
N ASP A 97 5.94 -4.47 -6.93
CA ASP A 97 5.60 -5.60 -7.79
C ASP A 97 4.23 -5.42 -8.47
N ILE A 98 3.26 -4.79 -7.79
CA ILE A 98 1.96 -4.43 -8.39
C ILE A 98 2.15 -3.32 -9.42
N LEU A 99 2.83 -2.24 -9.04
CA LEU A 99 3.01 -1.05 -9.88
C LEU A 99 3.80 -1.36 -11.15
N ILE A 100 4.83 -2.20 -11.10
CA ILE A 100 5.61 -2.61 -12.28
C ILE A 100 4.73 -3.32 -13.31
N LYS A 101 3.72 -4.07 -12.88
CA LYS A 101 2.81 -4.78 -13.78
C LYS A 101 1.72 -3.86 -14.34
N TRP A 102 1.33 -2.86 -13.56
CA TRP A 102 0.24 -1.96 -13.90
C TRP A 102 0.71 -0.79 -14.78
N LEU A 103 1.92 -0.26 -14.53
CA LEU A 103 2.53 0.82 -15.29
C LEU A 103 3.37 0.29 -16.47
N PRO A 104 3.57 1.08 -17.53
CA PRO A 104 4.37 0.71 -18.69
C PRO A 104 5.89 0.85 -18.41
N VAL A 105 6.40 0.14 -17.39
CA VAL A 105 7.83 0.15 -17.02
C VAL A 105 8.60 -0.79 -17.94
N ALA A 106 9.77 -0.39 -18.43
CA ALA A 106 10.62 -1.29 -19.23
C ALA A 106 11.30 -2.34 -18.33
N ILE A 107 11.44 -3.58 -18.82
CA ILE A 107 12.07 -4.69 -18.06
C ILE A 107 13.47 -4.32 -17.56
N SER A 108 14.23 -3.59 -18.38
CA SER A 108 15.58 -3.10 -18.02
C SER A 108 15.60 -2.16 -16.81
N GLU A 109 14.46 -1.55 -16.47
CA GLU A 109 14.32 -0.55 -15.41
C GLU A 109 13.71 -1.11 -14.12
N TYR A 110 13.23 -2.35 -14.13
CA TYR A 110 12.49 -2.96 -13.01
C TYR A 110 13.24 -2.87 -11.68
N ALA A 111 14.55 -3.14 -11.68
CA ALA A 111 15.36 -3.07 -10.46
C ALA A 111 15.43 -1.66 -9.90
N CYS A 112 15.67 -0.65 -10.76
CA CYS A 112 15.73 0.75 -10.35
C CYS A 112 14.36 1.23 -9.85
N PHE A 113 13.30 0.97 -10.63
CA PHE A 113 11.92 1.32 -10.29
C PHE A 113 11.50 0.74 -8.93
N THR A 114 11.84 -0.54 -8.68
CA THR A 114 11.53 -1.21 -7.41
C THR A 114 12.18 -0.51 -6.23
N GLU A 115 13.47 -0.15 -6.34
CA GLU A 115 14.17 0.51 -5.25
C GLU A 115 13.68 1.94 -5.02
N GLU A 116 13.28 2.66 -6.06
CA GLU A 116 12.68 3.99 -5.93
C GLU A 116 11.31 3.96 -5.24
N VAL A 117 10.43 3.04 -5.65
CA VAL A 117 9.13 2.83 -4.99
C VAL A 117 9.34 2.47 -3.52
N LYS A 118 10.23 1.52 -3.23
CA LYS A 118 10.55 1.14 -1.85
C LYS A 118 11.09 2.33 -1.05
N GLY A 119 12.01 3.09 -1.63
CA GLY A 119 12.59 4.27 -0.98
C GLY A 119 11.54 5.30 -0.59
N SER A 120 10.66 5.68 -1.53
CA SER A 120 9.57 6.63 -1.27
C SER A 120 8.60 6.10 -0.22
N TYR A 121 8.16 4.85 -0.37
CA TYR A 121 7.23 4.20 0.55
C TYR A 121 7.77 4.15 1.98
N LEU A 122 9.01 3.68 2.18
CA LEU A 122 9.61 3.52 3.50
C LEU A 122 9.92 4.85 4.18
N ALA A 123 10.21 5.90 3.40
CA ALA A 123 10.36 7.25 3.92
C ALA A 123 9.03 7.78 4.48
N ALA A 124 7.92 7.57 3.75
CA ALA A 124 6.60 8.04 4.14
C ALA A 124 5.92 7.17 5.21
N CYS A 125 6.22 5.87 5.27
CA CYS A 125 5.68 4.94 6.26
C CYS A 125 6.40 5.03 7.64
N LYS A 126 7.40 5.92 7.78
CA LYS A 126 8.06 6.28 9.04
C LYS A 126 7.43 7.53 9.66
N LEU A 127 6.16 7.41 10.06
CA LEU A 127 5.51 8.33 11.00
C LEU A 127 4.71 7.52 12.02
#